data_AF-A0A8H6L4Y2-F1
#
_entry.id   AF-A0A8H6L4Y2-F1
#
_cell.length_a   1.000
_cell.length_b   1.000
_cell.length_c   1.000
_cell.angle_alpha   90.00
_cell.angle_beta   90.00
_cell.angle_gamma   90.00
#
_symmetry.space_group_name_H-M   'P 1'
#
loop_
_entity.id
_entity.type
_entity.pdbx_description
1 polymer ?
#
loop_
_entity_poly.entity_id
_entity_poly.type
_entity_poly.pdbx_seq_one_letter_code
_entity_poly.pdbx_strand_id
1 'polypeptide(L)'
;MNRATASGLYAAISKELDGNLMFPGSETFYILLDSFTYSRLHGQFSLWAAMEPKCGNQAFNVVNGDTESWQHMWPKLAKPFRCHIPCNQFTVDVGKDTDSVMLLAEKPPTAERDTERDLEGNFTQGKMEQKIDSIKWSQREDVKKAMSKARKYGWTGYVDSWMRSPSALTKWNGRRSCLLRS
;
A
#
# COMPACT_ATOMS: atom_id res chain seq x y z
N MET A 1 -4.79 3.04 -0.65
CA MET A 1 -3.59 3.23 -1.52
C MET A 1 -3.34 1.94 -2.29
N ASN A 2 -2.98 2.00 -3.58
CA ASN A 2 -2.71 0.79 -4.38
C ASN A 2 -1.27 0.30 -4.15
N ARG A 3 -1.11 -0.79 -3.38
CA ARG A 3 0.20 -1.37 -3.07
C ARG A 3 0.90 -1.96 -4.30
N ALA A 4 0.15 -2.56 -5.23
CA ALA A 4 0.71 -3.18 -6.42
C ALA A 4 1.43 -2.16 -7.31
N THR A 5 0.84 -0.97 -7.50
CA THR A 5 1.47 0.11 -8.27
C THR A 5 2.74 0.63 -7.59
N ALA A 6 2.70 0.84 -6.27
CA ALA A 6 3.86 1.30 -5.51
C ALA A 6 5.04 0.30 -5.60
N SER A 7 4.77 -1.00 -5.40
CA SER A 7 5.78 -2.05 -5.51
C SER A 7 6.34 -2.17 -6.93
N GLY A 8 5.50 -2.03 -7.96
CA GLY A 8 5.95 -2.04 -9.36
C GLY A 8 6.87 -0.86 -9.72
N LEU A 9 6.54 0.35 -9.24
CA LEU A 9 7.40 1.53 -9.43
C LEU A 9 8.74 1.37 -8.71
N TYR A 10 8.69 0.88 -7.47
CA TYR A 10 9.89 0.59 -6.69
C TYR A 10 10.80 -0.42 -7.41
N ALA A 11 10.24 -1.50 -7.97
CA ALA A 11 10.99 -2.47 -8.75
C ALA A 11 11.57 -1.89 -10.05
N ALA A 12 10.78 -1.10 -10.78
CA ALA A 12 11.23 -0.47 -12.02
C ALA A 12 12.40 0.50 -11.80
N ILE A 13 12.34 1.31 -10.76
CA ILE A 13 13.42 2.24 -10.42
C ILE A 13 14.64 1.48 -9.87
N SER A 14 14.44 0.50 -8.99
CA SER A 14 15.54 -0.31 -8.46
C SER A 14 16.30 -1.01 -9.58
N LYS A 15 15.62 -1.40 -10.67
CA LYS A 15 16.25 -1.95 -11.86
C LYS A 15 17.22 -0.96 -12.55
N GLU A 16 16.87 0.32 -12.61
CA GLU A 16 17.71 1.37 -13.21
C GLU A 16 18.87 1.79 -12.31
N LEU A 17 18.79 1.50 -11.01
CA LEU A 17 19.87 1.75 -10.05
C LEU A 17 20.90 0.62 -10.12
N ASP A 18 20.90 -0.29 -9.15
CA ASP A 18 21.84 -1.40 -9.03
C ASP A 18 21.19 -2.77 -9.32
N GLY A 19 19.87 -2.80 -9.56
CA GLY A 19 19.10 -4.02 -9.76
C GLY A 19 18.78 -4.79 -8.48
N ASN A 20 19.15 -4.29 -7.30
CA ASN A 20 18.83 -4.90 -6.02
C ASN A 20 17.43 -4.49 -5.56
N LEU A 21 16.56 -5.47 -5.34
CA LEU A 21 15.19 -5.26 -4.89
C LEU A 21 15.00 -5.80 -3.47
N MET A 22 15.49 -5.05 -2.49
CA MET A 22 15.27 -5.36 -1.08
C MET A 22 13.81 -5.15 -0.71
N PHE A 23 13.25 -6.06 0.10
CA PHE A 23 11.90 -5.88 0.64
C PHE A 23 11.85 -4.64 1.55
N PRO A 24 10.89 -3.72 1.33
CA PRO A 24 10.83 -2.47 2.09
C PRO A 24 10.28 -2.61 3.52
N GLY A 25 9.65 -3.74 3.84
CA GLY A 25 9.10 -4.02 5.18
C GLY A 25 10.09 -4.75 6.09
N SER A 26 9.61 -5.13 7.28
CA SER A 26 10.35 -5.97 8.22
C SER A 26 10.42 -7.44 7.77
N GLU A 27 11.39 -8.18 8.28
CA GLU A 27 11.52 -9.62 8.06
C GLU A 27 10.29 -10.38 8.57
N THR A 28 9.76 -10.00 9.73
CA THR A 28 8.53 -10.57 10.28
C THR A 28 7.37 -10.43 9.29
N PHE A 29 7.16 -9.23 8.73
CA PHE A 29 6.09 -9.02 7.76
C PHE A 29 6.33 -9.72 6.42
N TYR A 30 7.59 -10.02 6.09
CA TYR A 30 7.95 -10.75 4.88
C TYR A 30 7.48 -12.20 4.92
N ILE A 31 7.61 -12.86 6.08
CA ILE A 31 7.27 -14.28 6.26
C ILE A 31 5.81 -14.51 6.67
N LEU A 32 5.15 -13.49 7.24
CA LEU A 32 3.75 -13.59 7.65
C LEU A 32 2.78 -13.75 6.46
N LEU A 33 1.65 -14.37 6.75
CA LEU A 33 0.53 -14.48 5.82
C LEU A 33 -0.31 -13.21 5.87
N ASP A 34 -0.62 -12.68 4.69
CA ASP A 34 -1.46 -11.50 4.49
C ASP A 34 -2.64 -11.88 3.57
N SER A 35 -3.72 -11.12 3.66
CA SER A 35 -4.90 -11.27 2.80
C SER A 35 -4.99 -10.08 1.86
N PHE A 36 -5.22 -10.35 0.57
CA PHE A 36 -5.30 -9.32 -0.45
C PHE A 36 -6.71 -9.21 -1.01
N THR A 37 -7.03 -8.03 -1.55
CA THR A 37 -8.29 -7.79 -2.24
C THR A 37 -7.99 -7.34 -3.66
N TYR A 38 -8.42 -8.14 -4.63
CA TYR A 38 -8.31 -7.82 -6.04
C TYR A 38 -9.25 -6.65 -6.38
N SER A 39 -8.73 -5.66 -7.10
CA SER A 39 -9.47 -4.42 -7.35
C SER A 39 -10.77 -4.63 -8.14
N ARG A 40 -10.82 -5.58 -9.08
CA ARG A 40 -12.07 -5.89 -9.79
C ARG A 40 -13.06 -6.63 -8.92
N LEU A 41 -12.60 -7.53 -8.05
CA LEU A 41 -13.45 -8.20 -7.07
C LEU A 41 -14.09 -7.17 -6.13
N HIS A 42 -13.29 -6.23 -5.63
CA HIS A 42 -13.80 -5.14 -4.81
C HIS A 42 -14.83 -4.29 -5.57
N GLY A 43 -14.57 -3.96 -6.83
CA GLY A 43 -15.53 -3.22 -7.67
C GLY A 43 -16.85 -3.97 -7.91
N GLN A 44 -16.77 -5.28 -8.15
CA GLN A 44 -17.95 -6.15 -8.27
C GLN A 44 -18.73 -6.20 -6.96
N PHE A 45 -18.04 -6.33 -5.83
CA PHE A 45 -18.66 -6.31 -4.50
C PHE A 45 -19.37 -4.97 -4.24
N SER A 46 -18.71 -3.84 -4.54
CA SER A 46 -19.33 -2.52 -4.37
C SER A 46 -20.58 -2.36 -5.23
N LEU A 47 -20.57 -2.86 -6.47
CA LEU A 47 -21.74 -2.84 -7.34
C LEU A 47 -22.87 -3.70 -6.78
N TRP A 48 -22.57 -4.93 -6.33
CA TRP A 48 -23.56 -5.81 -5.73
C TRP A 48 -24.16 -5.19 -4.46
N ALA A 49 -23.34 -4.69 -3.54
CA ALA A 49 -23.78 -4.08 -2.29
C ALA A 49 -24.64 -2.82 -2.51
N ALA A 50 -24.41 -2.09 -3.62
CA ALA A 50 -25.24 -0.94 -4.00
C ALA A 50 -26.62 -1.33 -4.55
N MET A 51 -26.75 -2.55 -5.09
CA MET A 51 -27.97 -3.03 -5.76
C MET A 51 -28.81 -3.96 -4.88
N GLU A 52 -28.23 -4.55 -3.83
CA GLU A 52 -28.91 -5.48 -2.93
C GLU A 52 -29.60 -4.74 -1.77
N PRO A 53 -30.95 -4.71 -1.69
CA PRO A 53 -31.66 -3.98 -0.64
C PRO A 53 -31.31 -4.44 0.78
N LYS A 54 -30.91 -5.71 0.96
CA LYS A 54 -30.53 -6.27 2.27
C LYS A 54 -29.20 -5.72 2.80
N CYS A 55 -28.39 -5.08 1.96
CA CYS A 55 -27.08 -4.55 2.34
C CYS A 55 -27.15 -3.16 3.02
N GLY A 56 -28.35 -2.55 3.11
CA GLY A 56 -28.53 -1.25 3.75
C GLY A 56 -28.01 -1.20 5.19
N ASN A 57 -27.19 -0.19 5.49
CA ASN A 57 -26.59 0.05 6.82
C ASN A 57 -25.74 -1.11 7.38
N GLN A 58 -25.14 -1.93 6.51
CA GLN A 58 -24.24 -3.01 6.92
C GLN A 58 -22.78 -2.68 6.61
N ALA A 59 -21.88 -3.18 7.45
CA ALA A 59 -20.43 -3.13 7.22
C ALA A 59 -19.92 -4.52 6.81
N PHE A 60 -19.21 -4.61 5.70
CA PHE A 60 -18.68 -5.86 5.17
C PHE A 60 -17.17 -5.78 4.92
N ASN A 61 -16.47 -6.88 5.18
CA ASN A 61 -15.10 -7.08 4.75
C ASN A 61 -15.08 -7.81 3.40
N VAL A 62 -14.12 -7.46 2.54
CA VAL A 62 -13.97 -8.07 1.22
C VAL A 62 -12.51 -8.46 1.01
N VAL A 63 -12.26 -9.74 0.88
CA VAL A 63 -10.94 -10.34 0.62
C VAL A 63 -11.06 -11.36 -0.50
N ASN A 64 -9.95 -11.74 -1.12
CA ASN A 64 -9.93 -12.76 -2.18
C ASN A 64 -10.36 -14.16 -1.69
N GLY A 65 -10.21 -14.44 -0.40
CA GLY A 65 -10.51 -15.74 0.21
C GLY A 65 -9.29 -16.66 0.36
N ASP A 66 -8.13 -16.24 -0.14
CA ASP A 66 -6.83 -16.89 0.05
C ASP A 66 -5.90 -16.04 0.93
N THR A 67 -4.78 -16.65 1.32
CA THR A 67 -3.70 -15.99 2.06
C THR A 67 -2.38 -16.24 1.35
N GLU A 68 -1.50 -15.23 1.34
CA GLU A 68 -0.19 -15.32 0.71
C GLU A 68 0.85 -14.59 1.55
N SER A 69 2.10 -15.05 1.47
CA SER A 69 3.24 -14.38 2.10
C SER A 69 4.02 -13.53 1.11
N TRP A 70 4.66 -12.46 1.61
CA TRP A 70 5.57 -11.66 0.79
C TRP A 70 6.81 -12.46 0.39
N GLN A 71 7.25 -13.44 1.18
CA GLN A 71 8.31 -14.37 0.81
C GLN A 71 8.01 -15.12 -0.49
N HIS A 72 6.74 -15.48 -0.73
CA HIS A 72 6.34 -16.14 -1.96
C HIS A 72 6.11 -15.16 -3.12
N MET A 73 5.51 -14.00 -2.84
CA MET A 73 5.15 -13.04 -3.90
C MET A 73 6.33 -12.18 -4.37
N TRP A 74 7.23 -11.78 -3.48
CA TRP A 74 8.30 -10.83 -3.79
C TRP A 74 9.24 -11.32 -4.89
N PRO A 75 9.68 -12.60 -4.91
CA PRO A 75 10.43 -13.15 -6.03
C PRO A 75 9.65 -13.16 -7.36
N LYS A 76 8.34 -13.40 -7.31
CA LYS A 76 7.47 -13.35 -8.50
C LYS A 76 7.38 -11.93 -9.05
N LEU A 77 7.36 -10.92 -8.17
CA LEU A 77 7.40 -9.51 -8.55
C LEU A 77 8.76 -9.11 -9.11
N ALA A 78 9.88 -9.58 -8.55
CA ALA A 78 11.22 -9.25 -9.01
C ALA A 78 11.53 -9.76 -10.43
N LYS A 79 10.99 -10.95 -10.78
CA LYS A 79 11.32 -11.66 -12.03
C LYS A 79 11.03 -10.86 -13.31
N PRO A 80 9.83 -10.27 -13.53
CA PRO A 80 9.55 -9.45 -14.72
C PRO A 80 10.48 -8.24 -14.87
N PHE A 81 10.89 -7.63 -13.75
CA PHE A 81 11.79 -6.47 -13.76
C PHE A 81 13.27 -6.84 -13.85
N ARG A 82 13.61 -8.14 -13.81
CA ARG A 82 14.99 -8.66 -13.80
C ARG A 82 15.80 -8.06 -12.64
N CYS A 83 15.18 -7.90 -11.49
CA CYS A 83 15.85 -7.51 -10.25
C CYS A 83 16.30 -8.75 -9.48
N HIS A 84 17.38 -8.60 -8.71
CA HIS A 84 17.89 -9.60 -7.80
C HIS A 84 17.49 -9.24 -6.36
N ILE A 85 17.15 -10.25 -5.56
CA ILE A 85 16.82 -10.07 -4.14
C ILE A 85 18.05 -10.48 -3.32
N PRO A 86 18.73 -9.56 -2.63
CA PRO A 86 19.89 -9.91 -1.82
C PRO A 86 19.55 -10.92 -0.71
N CYS A 87 20.34 -11.99 -0.55
CA CYS A 87 20.14 -12.99 0.51
C CYS A 87 20.24 -12.37 1.92
N ASN A 88 21.02 -11.29 2.05
CA ASN A 88 21.24 -10.54 3.28
C ASN A 88 20.32 -9.30 3.41
N GLN A 89 19.24 -9.20 2.62
CA GLN A 89 18.35 -8.01 2.64
C GLN A 89 17.82 -7.62 4.03
N PHE A 90 17.72 -8.56 4.98
CA PHE A 90 17.27 -8.29 6.35
C PHE A 90 18.41 -7.98 7.33
N THR A 91 19.66 -8.33 7.01
CA THR A 91 20.82 -8.07 7.87
C THR A 91 21.67 -6.88 7.42
N VAL A 92 21.52 -6.42 6.18
CA VAL A 92 22.20 -5.20 5.68
C VAL A 92 21.67 -3.96 6.39
N ASP A 93 22.56 -3.15 6.93
CA ASP A 93 22.24 -1.79 7.35
C ASP A 93 22.05 -0.93 6.10
N VAL A 94 20.81 -0.50 5.88
CA VAL A 94 20.41 0.37 4.76
C VAL A 94 20.65 1.86 5.06
N GLY A 95 21.21 2.16 6.24
CA GLY A 95 21.45 3.50 6.74
C GLY A 95 20.19 4.13 7.33
N LYS A 96 20.39 4.95 8.38
CA LYS A 96 19.34 5.69 9.12
C LYS A 96 18.47 6.64 8.27
N ASP A 97 18.83 6.82 7.01
CA ASP A 97 18.12 7.68 6.06
C ASP A 97 16.98 6.96 5.35
N THR A 98 16.83 5.64 5.54
CA THR A 98 15.76 4.86 4.88
C THR A 98 14.90 4.04 5.83
N ASP A 99 15.25 3.88 7.10
CA ASP A 99 14.39 3.22 8.08
C ASP A 99 13.28 4.16 8.60
N SER A 100 12.14 3.58 8.96
CA SER A 100 11.05 4.28 9.62
C SER A 100 10.37 3.38 10.62
N VAL A 101 10.27 3.87 11.86
CA VAL A 101 9.50 3.24 12.93
C VAL A 101 8.35 4.17 13.23
N MET A 102 7.13 3.71 12.97
CA MET A 102 5.91 4.42 13.29
C MET A 102 5.23 3.75 14.48
N LEU A 103 4.88 4.53 15.50
CA LEU A 103 4.02 4.06 16.57
C LEU A 103 2.59 3.95 16.04
N LEU A 104 1.93 2.81 16.28
CA LEU A 104 0.51 2.66 15.97
C LEU A 104 -0.33 3.51 16.94
N ALA A 105 -1.63 3.61 16.69
CA ALA A 105 -2.53 4.30 17.60
C ALA A 105 -2.36 3.76 19.04
N GLU A 106 -2.32 4.68 20.01
CA GLU A 106 -2.14 4.35 21.43
C GLU A 106 -3.23 3.40 21.93
N LYS A 107 -4.48 3.63 21.48
CA LYS A 107 -5.60 2.73 21.69
C LYS A 107 -5.85 1.91 20.41
N PRO A 108 -5.82 0.56 20.47
CA PRO A 108 -6.20 -0.25 19.33
C PRO A 108 -7.71 -0.13 19.08
N PRO A 109 -8.20 -0.30 17.84
CA PRO A 109 -9.64 -0.22 17.53
C PRO A 109 -10.50 -1.21 18.33
N THR A 110 -9.91 -2.32 18.79
CA THR A 110 -10.59 -3.28 19.67
C THR A 110 -10.94 -2.69 21.02
N ALA A 111 -10.15 -1.73 21.51
CA ALA A 111 -10.34 -1.09 22.81
C ALA A 111 -11.60 -0.23 22.92
N GLU A 112 -12.26 0.06 21.79
CA GLU A 112 -13.57 0.72 21.78
C GLU A 112 -14.70 -0.21 22.25
N ARG A 113 -14.50 -1.53 22.16
CA ARG A 113 -15.50 -2.56 22.53
C ARG A 113 -15.10 -3.40 23.73
N ASP A 114 -14.02 -3.04 24.41
CA ASP A 114 -13.54 -3.79 25.57
C ASP A 114 -14.53 -3.73 26.75
N THR A 115 -15.19 -2.57 26.94
CA THR A 115 -16.29 -2.39 27.90
C THR A 115 -17.50 -3.25 27.59
N GLU A 116 -17.74 -3.61 26.32
CA GLU A 116 -18.83 -4.51 25.92
C GLU A 116 -18.45 -5.99 26.11
N ARG A 117 -17.16 -6.29 26.34
CA ARG A 117 -16.59 -7.64 26.38
C ARG A 117 -15.99 -8.03 27.74
N ASP A 118 -16.16 -7.18 28.76
CA ASP A 118 -15.54 -7.34 30.09
C ASP A 118 -14.03 -7.60 30.02
N LEU A 119 -13.34 -6.95 29.07
CA LEU A 119 -11.90 -7.06 28.93
C LEU A 119 -11.20 -5.89 29.62
N GLU A 120 -10.27 -6.19 30.53
CA GLU A 120 -9.36 -5.18 31.08
C GLU A 120 -8.30 -4.83 30.03
N GLY A 121 -8.31 -3.58 29.60
CA GLY A 121 -7.49 -3.09 28.50
C GLY A 121 -6.00 -3.00 28.82
N ASN A 122 -5.32 -4.14 28.86
CA ASN A 122 -3.87 -4.20 29.01
C ASN A 122 -3.23 -4.47 27.64
N PHE A 123 -2.89 -3.40 26.92
CA PHE A 123 -2.25 -3.49 25.61
C PHE A 123 -0.93 -2.73 25.60
N THR A 124 0.08 -3.34 25.01
CA THR A 124 1.32 -2.63 24.64
C THR A 124 1.10 -1.98 23.28
N GLN A 125 1.41 -0.69 23.16
CA GLN A 125 1.30 0.03 21.90
C GLN A 125 2.17 -0.65 20.83
N GLY A 126 1.53 -1.13 19.78
CA GLY A 126 2.22 -1.76 18.67
C GLY A 126 3.09 -0.75 17.91
N LYS A 127 4.18 -1.25 17.32
CA LYS A 127 5.06 -0.46 16.44
C LYS A 127 5.06 -1.08 15.06
N MET A 128 5.09 -0.24 14.04
CA MET A 128 5.27 -0.65 12.65
C MET A 128 6.67 -0.26 12.21
N GLU A 129 7.48 -1.27 11.91
CA GLU A 129 8.86 -1.10 11.45
C GLU A 129 8.91 -1.30 9.93
N GLN A 130 9.41 -0.30 9.23
CA GLN A 130 9.67 -0.32 7.80
C GLN A 130 11.16 -0.15 7.57
N LYS A 131 11.76 -1.12 6.89
CA LYS A 131 13.18 -1.10 6.59
C LYS A 131 13.53 -0.09 5.50
N ILE A 132 12.59 0.16 4.58
CA ILE A 132 12.69 1.19 3.54
C ILE A 132 11.40 2.02 3.54
N ASP A 133 11.49 3.21 4.12
CA ASP A 133 10.54 4.30 3.99
C ASP A 133 10.52 4.76 2.53
N SER A 134 9.40 4.49 1.86
CA SER A 134 9.23 4.80 0.44
C SER A 134 9.31 6.30 0.15
N ILE A 135 8.96 7.17 1.11
CA ILE A 135 9.05 8.62 0.95
C ILE A 135 10.51 9.02 1.00
N LYS A 136 11.25 8.66 2.05
CA LYS A 136 12.68 9.00 2.17
C LYS A 136 13.50 8.40 1.01
N TRP A 137 13.23 7.14 0.66
CA TRP A 137 13.88 6.48 -0.47
C TRP A 137 13.63 7.23 -1.78
N SER A 138 12.41 7.70 -2.04
CA SER A 138 12.10 8.48 -3.26
C SER A 138 12.84 9.82 -3.34
N GLN A 139 13.30 10.35 -2.20
CA GLN A 139 14.02 11.60 -2.11
C GLN A 139 15.53 11.46 -2.33
N ARG A 140 16.07 10.23 -2.38
CA ARG A 140 17.49 10.01 -2.66
C ARG A 140 17.89 10.60 -4.01
N GLU A 141 19.10 11.11 -4.07
CA GLU A 141 19.59 11.83 -5.24
C GLU A 141 19.75 10.91 -6.47
N ASP A 142 20.14 9.65 -6.25
CA ASP A 142 20.22 8.64 -7.30
C ASP A 142 18.83 8.28 -7.87
N VAL A 143 17.82 8.12 -7.01
CA VAL A 143 16.41 7.90 -7.42
C VAL A 143 15.87 9.09 -8.22
N LYS A 144 16.11 10.32 -7.76
CA LYS A 144 15.74 11.55 -8.48
C LYS A 144 16.43 11.64 -9.85
N LYS A 145 17.71 11.27 -9.94
CA LYS A 145 18.46 11.21 -11.20
C LYS A 145 17.91 10.15 -12.14
N ALA A 146 17.56 8.96 -11.64
CA ALA A 146 16.93 7.91 -12.44
C ALA A 146 15.59 8.37 -13.03
N MET A 147 14.75 9.05 -12.25
CA MET A 147 13.51 9.65 -12.75
C MET A 147 13.75 10.83 -13.69
N SER A 148 14.82 11.61 -13.47
CA SER A 148 15.20 12.72 -14.37
C SER A 148 15.71 12.21 -15.73
N LYS A 149 16.34 11.03 -15.78
CA LYS A 149 16.66 10.35 -17.03
C LYS A 149 15.39 10.12 -17.84
N ALA A 150 14.34 9.56 -17.25
CA ALA A 150 13.05 9.37 -17.95
C ALA A 150 12.51 10.69 -18.55
N ARG A 151 12.64 11.81 -17.82
CA ARG A 151 12.27 13.15 -18.34
C ARG A 151 13.08 13.57 -19.56
N LYS A 152 14.39 13.28 -19.58
CA LYS A 152 15.26 13.56 -20.74
C LYS A 152 14.86 12.78 -21.99
N TYR A 153 14.27 11.58 -21.83
CA TYR A 153 13.75 10.77 -22.93
C TYR A 153 12.29 11.13 -23.31
N GLY A 154 11.79 12.28 -22.87
CA GLY A 154 10.48 12.82 -23.30
C GLY A 154 9.30 12.48 -22.38
N TRP A 155 9.51 11.79 -21.25
CA TRP A 155 8.43 11.57 -20.28
C TRP A 155 8.13 12.85 -19.49
N THR A 156 7.00 13.48 -19.77
CA THR A 156 6.53 14.70 -19.09
C THR A 156 5.41 14.45 -18.08
N GLY A 157 5.00 13.19 -17.90
CA GLY A 157 3.92 12.82 -17.00
C GLY A 157 4.22 13.21 -15.55
N TYR A 158 3.50 14.21 -15.06
CA TYR A 158 3.48 14.64 -13.66
C TYR A 158 2.02 14.86 -13.27
N VAL A 159 1.61 14.30 -12.13
CA VAL A 159 0.28 14.50 -11.57
C VAL A 159 0.46 14.93 -10.13
N ASP A 160 0.05 16.16 -9.85
CA ASP A 160 -0.09 16.62 -8.48
C ASP A 160 -1.38 16.01 -7.90
N SER A 161 -1.21 15.16 -6.89
CA SER A 161 -2.29 14.50 -6.17
C SER A 161 -3.31 15.50 -5.59
N TRP A 162 -2.84 16.68 -5.16
CA TRP A 162 -3.68 17.73 -4.60
C TRP A 162 -4.41 18.55 -5.67
N MET A 163 -3.84 18.72 -6.87
CA MET A 163 -4.57 19.35 -7.99
C MET A 163 -5.70 18.46 -8.55
N ARG A 164 -5.61 17.14 -8.38
CA ARG A 164 -6.62 16.20 -8.88
C ARG A 164 -7.80 16.00 -7.92
N SER A 165 -7.58 16.17 -6.61
CA SER A 165 -8.60 16.02 -5.56
C SER A 165 -9.85 16.90 -5.77
N PRO A 166 -9.73 18.21 -6.09
CA PRO A 166 -10.89 19.05 -6.38
C PRO A 166 -11.72 18.50 -7.54
N SER A 167 -11.07 18.13 -8.66
CA SER A 167 -11.77 17.65 -9.86
C SER A 167 -12.54 16.34 -9.66
N ALA A 168 -12.06 15.45 -8.78
CA ALA A 168 -12.73 14.20 -8.44
C ALA A 168 -13.95 14.44 -7.55
N LEU A 169 -13.84 15.35 -6.56
CA LEU A 169 -14.94 15.78 -5.70
C LEU A 169 -16.02 16.55 -6.49
N THR A 170 -15.63 17.42 -7.41
CA THR A 170 -16.58 18.15 -8.28
C THR A 170 -17.31 17.21 -9.23
N LYS A 171 -16.63 16.22 -9.82
CA LYS A 171 -17.28 15.17 -10.64
C LYS A 171 -18.22 14.26 -9.83
N TRP A 172 -17.94 14.04 -8.55
CA TRP A 172 -18.79 13.26 -7.66
C TRP A 172 -20.06 14.04 -7.25
N ASN A 173 -19.93 15.34 -6.97
CA ASN A 173 -21.09 16.21 -6.71
C ASN A 173 -22.00 16.39 -7.93
N GLY A 174 -21.44 16.44 -9.14
CA GLY A 174 -22.22 16.55 -10.38
C GLY A 174 -23.06 15.30 -10.72
N ARG A 175 -22.77 14.12 -10.14
CA ARG A 175 -23.52 12.88 -10.39
C ARG A 175 -24.61 12.59 -9.34
N ARG A 176 -24.64 13.31 -8.21
CA ARG A 176 -25.70 13.16 -7.20
C ARG A 176 -27.05 13.73 -7.64
N SER A 177 -27.09 14.66 -8.61
CA SER A 177 -28.34 15.27 -9.08
C SER A 177 -29.18 14.36 -9.99
N CYS A 178 -28.61 13.30 -10.57
CA CYS A 178 -29.34 12.36 -11.44
C CYS A 178 -29.96 11.17 -10.70
N LEU A 179 -29.59 10.91 -9.43
CA LEU A 179 -30.06 9.74 -8.67
C LEU A 179 -31.22 10.03 -7.71
N LEU A 180 -31.74 11.26 -7.68
CA LEU A 180 -32.87 11.67 -6.81
C LEU A 180 -34.10 12.14 -7.60
N ARG A 181 -34.20 11.79 -8.90
CA ARG A 181 -35.42 11.99 -9.70
C ARG A 181 -35.73 10.73 -10.52
N SER A 182 -36.35 9.76 -9.85
CA SER A 182 -37.22 8.74 -10.44
C SER A 182 -38.02 8.10 -9.32
#